data_AF-A0A2T4S5Q4-F1
#
_entry.id   AF-A0A2T4S5Q4-F1
#
_cell.length_a   1.000
_cell.length_b   1.000
_cell.length_c   1.000
_cell.angle_alpha   90.00
_cell.angle_beta   90.00
_cell.angle_gamma   90.00
#
_symmetry.space_group_name_H-M   'P 1'
#
loop_
_entity.id
_entity.type
_entity.pdbx_description
1 polymer ?
#
loop_
_entity_poly.entity_id
_entity_poly.type
_entity_poly.pdbx_seq_one_letter_code
_entity_poly.pdbx_strand_id
1 'polypeptide(L)' 'MSKALSIIVPVYNKSQFLQQCVSSIDELKLNHDEIEAIFVDDVSTDDSLEQLKQFEQTRDY' A
#
# COMPACT_ATOMS: atom_id res chain seq x y z
N MET A 1 13.40 14.73 4.19
CA MET A 1 14.22 13.81 5.01
C MET A 1 14.28 12.47 4.28
N SER A 2 15.19 11.56 4.65
CA SER A 2 15.24 10.22 4.04
C SER A 2 14.12 9.35 4.60
N LYS A 3 13.42 8.58 3.75
CA LYS A 3 12.55 7.50 4.19
C LYS A 3 13.40 6.49 4.98
N ALA A 4 12.96 6.14 6.18
CA ALA A 4 13.63 5.19 7.06
C ALA A 4 13.21 3.73 6.77
N LEU A 5 12.01 3.54 6.22
CA LEU A 5 11.44 2.24 5.87
C LEU A 5 10.71 2.30 4.54
N SER A 6 10.99 1.35 3.65
CA SER A 6 10.25 1.12 2.41
C SER A 6 9.58 -0.25 2.47
N ILE A 7 8.26 -0.30 2.38
CA ILE A 7 7.48 -1.53 2.34
C ILE A 7 7.11 -1.82 0.88
N ILE A 8 7.60 -2.93 0.33
CA ILE A 8 7.32 -3.31 -1.05
C ILE A 8 6.38 -4.51 -1.07
N VAL A 9 5.22 -4.36 -1.71
CA VAL A 9 4.17 -5.38 -1.75
C VAL A 9 3.86 -5.76 -3.20
N PRO A 10 4.26 -6.95 -3.68
CA PRO A 10 3.78 -7.46 -4.97
C PRO A 10 2.32 -7.88 -4.84
N VAL A 11 1.50 -7.52 -5.84
CA VAL A 11 0.06 -7.74 -5.85
C VAL A 11 -0.34 -8.48 -7.12
N TYR A 12 -1.05 -9.59 -6.97
CA TYR A 12 -1.73 -10.29 -8.07
C TYR A 12 -3.01 -10.93 -7.58
N ASN A 13 -4.15 -10.41 -8.02
CA ASN A 13 -5.48 -10.87 -7.64
C ASN A 13 -5.69 -10.98 -6.10
N LYS A 14 -5.47 -9.88 -5.37
CA LYS A 14 -5.53 -9.83 -3.89
C LYS A 14 -6.57 -8.86 -3.34
N SER A 15 -7.58 -8.50 -4.12
CA SER A 15 -8.56 -7.48 -3.72
C SER A 15 -9.20 -7.72 -2.35
N GLN A 16 -9.42 -8.98 -1.98
CA GLN A 16 -9.99 -9.38 -0.69
C GLN A 16 -9.09 -9.08 0.53
N PHE A 17 -7.79 -8.90 0.34
CA PHE A 17 -6.80 -8.77 1.42
C PHE A 17 -6.15 -7.39 1.48
N LEU A 18 -6.27 -6.58 0.42
CA LEU A 18 -5.60 -5.29 0.33
C LEU A 18 -6.00 -4.35 1.47
N GLN A 19 -7.29 -4.28 1.80
CA GLN A 19 -7.76 -3.46 2.91
C GLN A 19 -7.07 -3.82 4.23
N GLN A 20 -6.95 -5.11 4.55
CA GLN A 20 -6.28 -5.57 5.77
C GLN A 20 -4.79 -5.25 5.74
N CYS A 21 -4.13 -5.46 4.60
CA CYS A 21 -2.71 -5.16 4.43
C CYS A 21 -2.44 -3.67 4.65
N VAL A 22 -3.22 -2.80 4.00
CA VAL A 22 -3.06 -1.36 4.09
C VAL A 22 -3.39 -0.85 5.50
N SER A 23 -4.46 -1.35 6.13
CA SER A 23 -4.78 -1.00 7.52
C SER A 23 -3.66 -1.38 8.49
N SER A 24 -2.95 -2.49 8.25
CA SER A 24 -1.78 -2.84 9.09
C SER A 24 -0.59 -1.88 8.94
N ILE A 25 -0.46 -1.24 7.78
CA ILE A 25 0.56 -0.21 7.53
C ILE A 25 0.14 1.09 8.22
N ASP A 26 -1.15 1.46 8.13
CA ASP A 26 -1.73 2.62 8.82
C ASP A 26 -1.56 2.55 10.36
N GLU A 27 -1.45 1.34 10.92
CA GLU A 27 -1.26 1.10 12.37
C GLU A 27 0.21 1.15 12.84
N LEU A 28 1.18 1.33 11.93
CA LEU A 28 2.59 1.43 12.30
C LEU A 28 2.88 2.70 13.12
N LYS A 29 3.66 2.54 14.19
CA LYS A 29 4.10 3.66 15.05
C LYS A 29 5.33 4.36 14.46
N LEU A 30 5.19 4.92 13.26
CA LEU A 30 6.21 5.70 12.54
C LEU A 30 5.57 6.96 11.95
N ASN A 31 6.34 8.03 11.78
CA ASN A 31 5.82 9.21 11.09
C ASN A 31 5.69 8.92 9.59
N HIS A 32 4.66 9.49 8.96
CA HIS A 32 4.36 9.28 7.53
C HIS A 32 5.48 9.79 6.60
N ASP A 33 6.26 10.78 7.02
CA ASP A 33 7.42 11.27 6.27
C ASP A 33 8.64 10.33 6.35
N GLU A 34 8.61 9.34 7.23
CA GLU A 34 9.69 8.36 7.44
C GLU A 34 9.41 7.00 6.78
N ILE A 35 8.21 6.78 6.23
CA ILE A 35 7.79 5.51 5.65
C ILE A 35 7.27 5.71 4.23
N GLU A 36 7.52 4.76 3.33
CA GLU A 36 6.85 4.67 2.02
C GLU A 36 6.30 3.26 1.82
N ALA A 37 5.15 3.14 1.14
CA ALA A 37 4.56 1.86 0.76
C ALA A 37 4.41 1.78 -0.76
N ILE A 38 5.10 0.82 -1.37
CA ILE A 38 5.18 0.64 -2.81
C ILE A 38 4.46 -0.67 -3.17
N PHE A 39 3.28 -0.52 -3.76
CA PHE A 39 2.51 -1.66 -4.28
C PHE A 39 2.81 -1.86 -5.77
N VAL A 40 3.19 -3.08 -6.14
CA VAL A 40 3.52 -3.44 -7.53
C VAL A 40 2.49 -4.44 -8.02
N ASP A 41 1.54 -3.98 -8.82
CA ASP A 41 0.52 -4.83 -9.43
C ASP A 41 1.09 -5.60 -10.63
N ASP A 42 0.93 -6.92 -10.62
CA ASP A 42 1.36 -7.85 -11.68
C ASP A 42 0.22 -8.13 -12.66
N VAL A 43 -0.39 -7.06 -13.18
CA VAL A 43 -1.51 -7.10 -14.13
C VAL A 43 -2.67 -7.94 -13.58
N SER A 44 -3.17 -7.53 -12.40
CA SER A 44 -4.33 -8.19 -11.79
C SER A 44 -5.56 -8.11 -12.71
N THR A 45 -6.41 -9.12 -12.59
CA THR A 45 -7.68 -9.25 -13.34
C THR A 45 -8.91 -9.07 -12.45
N ASP A 46 -8.71 -8.94 -11.14
CA ASP A 46 -9.73 -8.50 -10.18
C ASP A 46 -9.64 -6.97 -9.96
N ASP A 47 -10.34 -6.47 -8.95
CA ASP A 47 -10.39 -5.04 -8.60
C ASP A 47 -9.18 -4.56 -7.75
N SER A 48 -8.08 -5.33 -7.70
CA SER A 48 -6.89 -4.97 -6.91
C SER A 48 -6.33 -3.61 -7.31
N LEU A 49 -6.18 -3.35 -8.61
CA LEU A 49 -5.57 -2.12 -9.11
C LEU A 49 -6.43 -0.89 -8.81
N GLU A 50 -7.75 -1.01 -8.93
CA GLU A 50 -8.70 0.04 -8.58
C GLU A 50 -8.64 0.38 -7.09
N GLN A 51 -8.57 -0.63 -6.22
CA GLN A 51 -8.42 -0.41 -4.78
C GLN A 51 -7.09 0.28 -4.44
N LEU A 52 -5.97 -0.16 -5.05
CA LEU A 52 -4.66 0.47 -4.85
C LEU A 52 -4.68 1.96 -5.22
N LYS A 53 -5.32 2.34 -6.33
CA LYS A 53 -5.48 3.74 -6.74
C LYS A 53 -6.30 4.57 -5.75
N GLN A 54 -7.30 3.97 -5.09
CA GLN A 54 -8.05 4.65 -4.02
C GLN A 54 -7.18 4.85 -2.77
N PHE A 55 -6.37 3.86 -2.43
CA PHE A 55 -5.47 3.97 -1.27
C PHE A 55 -4.39 5.03 -1.48
N GLU A 56 -3.82 5.13 -2.69
CA GLU A 56 -2.85 6.17 -3.07
C GLU A 56 -3.41 7.59 -2.91
N GLN A 57 -4.68 7.83 -3.26
CA GLN A 57 -5.30 9.15 -3.15
C GLN A 57 -5.60 9.59 -1.72
N THR A 58 -5.65 8.64 -0.78
CA THR A 58 -6.12 8.87 0.60
C THR A 58 -5.00 8.86 1.63
N ARG A 59 -3.75 8.61 1.21
CA ARG A 59 -2.56 8.52 2.07
C ARG A 59 -1.48 9.47 1.61
N ASP A 60 -0.68 9.94 2.56
CA ASP A 60 0.37 10.95 2.37
C ASP A 60 1.78 10.41 2.65
N TYR A 61 1.93 9.08 2.76
CA TYR A 61 3.21 8.39 2.98
C TYR A 61 3.70 7.59 1.77
#